data_AF-A0A3C0YT82-F1
#
_entry.id   AF-A0A3C0YT82-F1
#
_cell.length_a   1.000
_cell.length_b   1.000
_cell.length_c   1.000
_cell.angle_alpha   90.00
_cell.angle_beta   90.00
_cell.angle_gamma   90.00
#
_symmetry.space_group_name_H-M   'P 1'
#
loop_
_entity.id
_entity.type
_entity.pdbx_description
1 polymer ?
#
loop_
_entity_poly.entity_id
_entity_poly.type
_entity_poly.pdbx_seq_one_letter_code
_entity_poly.pdbx_strand_id
1 'polypeptide(L)'
;MLSMNTEKIVDLAGGNFRTATDSYDEIAAVYAGGSSRIMFCKPTEASWTATTTGAASLTRIASGNFDGDSSNGDEIAGINATSSQIYFYKPAATTNYATAGKSGLAVWTAITGGEFNNSATRQEVAVASSAAVDGIYPVSYYSQSWSSAFKQTKSYVLAVPAKAISAGSFTVGAKLGMYEQVKGLYSDNYGAVIGNWGQHIAVLPDAVQTITEPIYWLNTNPSNTQQEYLKVMPTFR
;
A
#
# COMPACT_ATOMS: atom_id res chain seq x y z
N MET A 1 -31.67 -14.74 -3.46
CA MET A 1 -30.99 -15.98 -3.91
C MET A 1 -29.54 -15.61 -4.19
N LEU A 2 -28.61 -15.85 -3.25
CA LEU A 2 -27.18 -15.61 -3.46
C LEU A 2 -26.64 -16.80 -4.27
N SER A 3 -26.69 -16.70 -5.59
CA SER A 3 -26.08 -17.69 -6.47
C SER A 3 -24.57 -17.71 -6.21
N MET A 4 -24.11 -18.80 -5.57
CA MET A 4 -22.74 -19.29 -5.43
C MET A 4 -21.61 -18.27 -5.70
N ASN A 5 -21.01 -17.73 -4.64
CA ASN A 5 -19.62 -17.23 -4.70
C ASN A 5 -18.70 -18.43 -4.97
N THR A 6 -18.56 -18.81 -6.25
CA THR A 6 -17.74 -19.96 -6.67
C THR A 6 -16.25 -19.67 -6.62
N GLU A 7 -15.87 -18.39 -6.54
CA GLU A 7 -14.49 -17.95 -6.49
C GLU A 7 -14.24 -17.10 -5.24
N LYS A 8 -13.20 -17.45 -4.49
CA LYS A 8 -12.84 -16.76 -3.24
C LYS A 8 -12.17 -15.43 -3.58
N ILE A 9 -12.61 -14.32 -2.98
CA ILE A 9 -11.86 -13.05 -3.04
C ILE A 9 -10.55 -13.21 -2.26
N VAL A 10 -9.44 -12.86 -2.90
CA VAL A 10 -8.09 -12.91 -2.32
C VAL A 10 -7.73 -11.59 -1.66
N ASP A 11 -8.06 -10.48 -2.33
CA ASP A 11 -7.78 -9.14 -1.83
C ASP A 11 -8.70 -8.09 -2.48
N LEU A 12 -8.80 -6.93 -1.83
CA LEU A 12 -9.63 -5.80 -2.23
C LEU A 12 -8.85 -4.49 -2.15
N ALA A 13 -9.12 -3.55 -3.05
CA ALA A 13 -8.68 -2.17 -2.95
C ALA A 13 -9.82 -1.21 -3.30
N GLY A 14 -9.92 -0.08 -2.60
CA GLY A 14 -10.87 0.98 -2.91
C GLY A 14 -10.16 2.16 -3.57
N GLY A 15 -10.75 2.75 -4.60
CA GLY A 15 -10.17 3.91 -5.29
C GLY A 15 -11.15 4.54 -6.28
N ASN A 16 -10.79 5.71 -6.78
CA ASN A 16 -11.58 6.45 -7.76
C ASN A 16 -11.26 5.94 -9.18
N PHE A 17 -11.55 4.66 -9.44
CA PHE A 17 -11.21 3.97 -10.69
C PHE A 17 -12.00 4.49 -11.90
N ARG A 18 -13.09 5.20 -11.65
CA ARG A 18 -13.86 5.92 -12.65
C ARG A 18 -13.85 7.40 -12.34
N THR A 19 -13.53 8.24 -13.31
CA THR A 19 -13.59 9.70 -13.17
C THR A 19 -15.01 10.28 -13.22
N ALA A 20 -15.97 9.63 -12.57
CA ALA A 20 -17.30 10.18 -12.37
C ALA A 20 -17.25 11.34 -11.36
N THR A 21 -18.12 12.34 -11.55
CA THR A 21 -18.19 13.54 -10.71
C THR A 21 -18.87 13.29 -9.35
N ASP A 22 -18.93 12.06 -8.88
CA ASP A 22 -19.56 11.74 -7.60
C ASP A 22 -18.51 11.56 -6.49
N SER A 23 -18.99 11.34 -5.28
CA SER A 23 -18.16 11.27 -4.07
C SER A 23 -17.91 9.83 -3.60
N TYR A 24 -18.23 8.81 -4.40
CA TYR A 24 -18.14 7.41 -3.99
C TYR A 24 -17.06 6.68 -4.77
N ASP A 25 -16.08 6.15 -4.04
CA ASP A 25 -15.05 5.29 -4.61
C ASP A 25 -15.61 3.94 -5.05
N GLU A 26 -14.93 3.34 -6.02
CA GLU A 26 -15.19 1.99 -6.49
C GLU A 26 -14.29 0.96 -5.80
N ILE A 27 -14.66 -0.32 -5.92
CA ILE A 27 -13.92 -1.43 -5.34
C ILE A 27 -13.34 -2.27 -6.45
N ALA A 28 -12.05 -2.58 -6.33
CA ALA A 28 -11.36 -3.59 -7.12
C ALA A 28 -11.20 -4.87 -6.30
N ALA A 29 -11.43 -6.02 -6.92
CA ALA A 29 -11.32 -7.34 -6.30
C ALA A 29 -10.51 -8.31 -7.16
N VAL A 30 -9.63 -9.07 -6.51
CA VAL A 30 -8.93 -10.21 -7.11
C VAL A 30 -9.51 -11.51 -6.58
N TYR A 31 -9.69 -12.50 -7.45
CA TYR A 31 -10.30 -13.78 -7.14
C TYR A 31 -9.29 -14.94 -7.23
N ALA A 32 -9.44 -15.93 -6.36
CA ALA A 32 -8.72 -17.20 -6.39
C ALA A 32 -9.44 -18.16 -7.32
N GLY A 33 -8.76 -18.58 -8.40
CA GLY A 33 -9.26 -19.63 -9.29
C GLY A 33 -9.09 -19.30 -10.76
N GLY A 34 -7.95 -19.70 -11.33
CA GLY A 34 -7.74 -19.96 -12.77
C GLY A 34 -7.69 -18.76 -13.73
N SER A 35 -8.57 -17.77 -13.58
CA SER A 35 -8.59 -16.57 -14.41
C SER A 35 -8.00 -15.41 -13.63
N SER A 36 -6.76 -15.03 -13.93
CA SER A 36 -6.15 -13.85 -13.34
C SER A 36 -6.87 -12.59 -13.84
N ARG A 37 -7.84 -12.12 -13.04
CA ARG A 37 -8.65 -10.94 -13.33
C ARG A 37 -8.73 -10.02 -12.13
N ILE A 38 -8.94 -8.75 -12.42
CA ILE A 38 -9.30 -7.72 -11.43
C ILE A 38 -10.69 -7.24 -11.82
N MET A 39 -11.67 -7.43 -10.95
CA MET A 39 -13.02 -6.94 -11.16
C MET A 39 -13.20 -5.62 -10.44
N PHE A 40 -13.75 -4.64 -11.14
CA PHE A 40 -14.06 -3.32 -10.60
C PHE A 40 -15.56 -3.17 -10.57
N CYS A 41 -16.10 -2.66 -9.47
CA CYS A 41 -17.51 -2.33 -9.37
C CYS A 41 -17.73 -1.09 -8.51
N LYS A 42 -18.82 -0.40 -8.81
CA LYS A 42 -19.38 0.65 -7.95
C LYS A 42 -20.57 0.06 -7.20
N PRO A 43 -20.50 -0.15 -5.88
CA PRO A 43 -21.60 -0.77 -5.14
C PRO A 43 -22.92 -0.01 -5.28
N THR A 44 -22.86 1.32 -5.43
CA THR A 44 -24.01 2.21 -5.61
C THR A 44 -24.51 2.31 -7.04
N GLU A 45 -23.77 1.80 -8.03
CA GLU A 45 -24.10 1.91 -9.45
C GLU A 45 -23.80 0.61 -10.21
N ALA A 46 -24.78 -0.29 -10.23
CA ALA A 46 -24.64 -1.60 -10.88
C ALA A 46 -24.38 -1.53 -12.41
N SER A 47 -24.67 -0.40 -13.06
CA SER A 47 -24.37 -0.20 -14.49
C SER A 47 -22.89 -0.04 -14.78
N TRP A 48 -22.08 0.31 -13.77
CA TRP A 48 -20.65 0.42 -13.93
C TRP A 48 -19.93 -0.77 -13.31
N THR A 49 -19.33 -1.56 -14.19
CA THR A 49 -18.36 -2.58 -13.84
C THR A 49 -17.26 -2.58 -14.90
N ALA A 50 -16.06 -2.97 -14.50
CA ALA A 50 -14.97 -3.21 -15.42
C ALA A 50 -14.27 -4.51 -15.02
N THR A 51 -13.62 -5.16 -15.98
CA THR A 51 -12.82 -6.35 -15.70
C THR A 51 -11.51 -6.24 -16.45
N THR A 52 -10.42 -6.16 -15.70
CA THR A 52 -9.09 -6.33 -16.27
C THR A 52 -8.83 -7.82 -16.42
N THR A 53 -8.59 -8.25 -17.64
CA THR A 53 -8.26 -9.64 -17.98
C THR A 53 -6.75 -9.77 -18.15
N GLY A 54 -6.20 -10.99 -18.03
CA GLY A 54 -4.75 -11.20 -18.22
C GLY A 54 -3.87 -10.59 -17.14
N ALA A 55 -4.39 -10.40 -15.92
CA ALA A 55 -3.54 -10.04 -14.79
C ALA A 55 -2.52 -11.15 -14.50
N ALA A 56 -1.45 -10.84 -13.78
CA ALA A 56 -0.69 -11.88 -13.11
C ALA A 56 -1.58 -12.55 -12.04
N SER A 57 -1.20 -13.73 -11.54
CA SER A 57 -1.91 -14.36 -10.40
C SER A 57 -1.67 -13.57 -9.10
N LEU A 58 -2.29 -12.40 -9.00
CA LEU A 58 -2.08 -11.43 -7.94
C LEU A 58 -2.54 -12.00 -6.59
N THR A 59 -1.78 -11.71 -5.55
CA THR A 59 -2.07 -12.09 -4.16
C THR A 59 -2.45 -10.91 -3.30
N ARG A 60 -1.99 -9.70 -3.66
CA ARG A 60 -2.39 -8.45 -3.02
C ARG A 60 -2.46 -7.32 -4.04
N ILE A 61 -3.35 -6.37 -3.80
CA ILE A 61 -3.53 -5.17 -4.62
C ILE A 61 -3.59 -3.90 -3.78
N ALA A 62 -3.22 -2.79 -4.40
CA ALA A 62 -3.41 -1.45 -3.88
C ALA A 62 -3.87 -0.53 -5.01
N SER A 63 -4.65 0.48 -4.65
CA SER A 63 -5.11 1.52 -5.56
C SER A 63 -4.21 2.75 -5.51
N GLY A 64 -4.23 3.54 -6.58
CA GLY A 64 -3.64 4.86 -6.60
C GLY A 64 -3.47 5.41 -8.02
N ASN A 65 -3.29 6.73 -8.12
CA ASN A 65 -2.94 7.43 -9.36
C ASN A 65 -1.44 7.25 -9.65
N PHE A 66 -1.06 6.08 -10.16
CA PHE A 66 0.34 5.69 -10.35
C PHE A 66 0.91 6.23 -11.65
N ASP A 67 0.07 6.48 -12.66
CA ASP A 67 0.52 7.05 -13.92
C ASP A 67 0.59 8.59 -13.94
N GLY A 68 -0.05 9.23 -12.95
CA GLY A 68 -0.08 10.68 -12.78
C GLY A 68 -1.24 11.36 -13.52
N ASP A 69 -2.03 10.60 -14.27
CA ASP A 69 -3.19 11.10 -15.01
C ASP A 69 -4.48 10.91 -14.20
N SER A 70 -4.68 11.82 -13.24
CA SER A 70 -5.90 11.87 -12.43
C SER A 70 -7.20 11.99 -13.24
N SER A 71 -7.14 12.37 -14.52
CA SER A 71 -8.32 12.46 -15.40
C SER A 71 -8.81 11.10 -15.91
N ASN A 72 -7.99 10.05 -15.78
CA ASN A 72 -8.31 8.68 -16.14
C ASN A 72 -8.61 7.77 -14.93
N GLY A 73 -8.61 8.34 -13.73
CA GLY A 73 -8.96 7.65 -12.48
C GLY A 73 -7.76 6.94 -11.89
N ASP A 74 -7.98 6.26 -10.78
CA ASP A 74 -6.95 5.46 -10.13
C ASP A 74 -6.65 4.17 -10.91
N GLU A 75 -5.44 3.64 -10.71
CA GLU A 75 -5.01 2.34 -11.18
C GLU A 75 -4.87 1.34 -10.03
N ILE A 76 -4.56 0.09 -10.40
CA ILE A 76 -4.20 -0.98 -9.48
C ILE A 76 -2.72 -1.31 -9.61
N ALA A 77 -2.01 -1.33 -8.50
CA ALA A 77 -0.74 -2.00 -8.35
C ALA A 77 -0.95 -3.35 -7.65
N GLY A 78 -0.27 -4.39 -8.10
CA GLY A 78 -0.41 -5.72 -7.51
C GLY A 78 0.90 -6.50 -7.45
N ILE A 79 1.02 -7.34 -6.42
CA ILE A 79 2.08 -8.32 -6.25
C ILE A 79 1.53 -9.73 -6.42
N ASN A 80 2.37 -10.69 -6.80
CA ASN A 80 1.99 -12.10 -6.94
C ASN A 80 2.85 -12.99 -6.01
N ALA A 81 2.56 -14.30 -6.02
CA ALA A 81 3.27 -15.27 -5.18
C ALA A 81 4.62 -15.75 -5.74
N THR A 82 4.97 -15.41 -6.98
CA THR A 82 6.09 -16.04 -7.71
C THR A 82 7.18 -15.09 -8.13
N SER A 83 6.92 -13.78 -8.17
CA SER A 83 7.86 -12.75 -8.58
C SER A 83 7.94 -11.58 -7.60
N SER A 84 9.10 -10.91 -7.57
CA SER A 84 9.30 -9.62 -6.91
C SER A 84 8.84 -8.43 -7.77
N GLN A 85 8.16 -8.66 -8.89
CA GLN A 85 7.63 -7.60 -9.71
C GLN A 85 6.32 -7.08 -9.14
N ILE A 86 6.15 -5.75 -9.25
CA ILE A 86 4.91 -5.06 -8.98
C ILE A 86 4.30 -4.75 -10.35
N TYR A 87 3.05 -5.15 -10.57
CA TYR A 87 2.37 -4.99 -11.84
C TYR A 87 1.31 -3.90 -11.72
N PHE A 88 1.23 -3.04 -12.73
CA PHE A 88 0.28 -1.92 -12.74
C PHE A 88 -0.77 -2.11 -13.83
N TYR A 89 -2.04 -1.93 -13.47
CA TYR A 89 -3.19 -2.18 -14.33
C TYR A 89 -4.15 -0.99 -14.31
N LYS A 90 -4.64 -0.63 -15.49
CA LYS A 90 -5.81 0.23 -15.63
C LYS A 90 -7.10 -0.60 -15.54
N PRO A 91 -8.23 -0.01 -15.14
CA PRO A 91 -9.54 -0.65 -15.27
C PRO A 91 -9.81 -1.09 -16.73
N ALA A 92 -10.46 -2.24 -16.89
CA ALA A 92 -10.80 -2.85 -18.20
C ALA A 92 -9.62 -3.18 -19.13
N ALA A 93 -8.38 -3.20 -18.64
CA ALA A 93 -7.21 -3.56 -19.43
C ALA A 93 -7.14 -5.06 -19.74
N THR A 94 -6.33 -5.46 -20.71
CA THR A 94 -6.05 -6.87 -21.02
C THR A 94 -4.65 -7.33 -20.60
N THR A 95 -3.79 -6.38 -20.21
CA THR A 95 -2.44 -6.60 -19.71
C THR A 95 -2.09 -5.51 -18.70
N ASN A 96 -0.99 -5.69 -17.96
CA ASN A 96 -0.40 -4.58 -17.22
C ASN A 96 0.20 -3.54 -18.20
N TYR A 97 0.19 -2.27 -17.82
CA TYR A 97 0.78 -1.18 -18.62
C TYR A 97 2.21 -0.84 -18.15
N ALA A 98 2.54 -1.12 -16.89
CA ALA A 98 3.86 -0.93 -16.32
C ALA A 98 4.22 -2.04 -15.34
N THR A 99 5.50 -2.09 -14.97
CA THR A 99 6.00 -2.90 -13.86
C THR A 99 7.00 -2.11 -13.03
N ALA A 100 7.21 -2.47 -11.77
CA ALA A 100 8.31 -1.99 -10.94
C ALA A 100 8.94 -3.13 -10.16
N GLY A 101 10.06 -2.85 -9.49
CA GLY A 101 10.83 -3.87 -8.77
C GLY A 101 11.76 -4.67 -9.67
N LYS A 102 12.38 -5.71 -9.11
CA LYS A 102 13.32 -6.58 -9.82
C LYS A 102 12.66 -7.91 -10.20
N SER A 103 13.11 -8.48 -11.31
CA SER A 103 12.87 -9.90 -11.60
C SER A 103 13.57 -10.77 -10.55
N GLY A 104 12.88 -11.79 -10.06
CA GLY A 104 13.40 -12.69 -9.02
C GLY A 104 12.24 -13.32 -8.25
N LEU A 105 12.56 -14.18 -7.28
CA LEU A 105 11.58 -14.85 -6.43
C LEU A 105 10.69 -13.84 -5.71
N ALA A 106 9.45 -14.20 -5.39
CA ALA A 106 8.56 -13.34 -4.62
C ALA A 106 9.13 -13.05 -3.23
N VAL A 107 9.26 -11.76 -2.91
CA VAL A 107 9.70 -11.30 -1.60
C VAL A 107 8.72 -10.33 -0.96
N TRP A 108 7.47 -10.23 -1.43
CA TRP A 108 6.51 -9.25 -0.90
C TRP A 108 5.37 -9.92 -0.13
N THR A 109 5.04 -9.41 1.07
CA THR A 109 3.90 -9.87 1.88
C THR A 109 2.69 -8.95 1.82
N ALA A 110 2.93 -7.66 1.62
CA ALA A 110 1.90 -6.62 1.62
C ALA A 110 2.31 -5.47 0.69
N ILE A 111 1.30 -4.75 0.19
CA ILE A 111 1.45 -3.60 -0.72
C ILE A 111 0.48 -2.50 -0.31
N THR A 112 0.86 -1.24 -0.50
CA THR A 112 -0.03 -0.08 -0.42
C THR A 112 0.41 1.00 -1.42
N GLY A 113 -0.54 1.78 -1.93
CA GLY A 113 -0.30 2.91 -2.82
C GLY A 113 -0.38 4.22 -2.05
N GLY A 114 0.46 5.20 -2.41
CA GLY A 114 0.43 6.50 -1.77
C GLY A 114 1.49 7.48 -2.26
N GLU A 115 1.39 8.74 -1.85
CA GLU A 115 2.34 9.80 -2.20
C GLU A 115 3.47 9.86 -1.16
N PHE A 116 4.59 9.18 -1.43
CA PHE A 116 5.67 9.00 -0.44
C PHE A 116 6.85 9.94 -0.65
N ASN A 117 7.00 10.47 -1.86
CA ASN A 117 8.09 11.40 -2.19
C ASN A 117 7.65 12.87 -2.29
N ASN A 118 6.37 13.17 -1.99
CA ASN A 118 5.79 14.51 -2.05
C ASN A 118 5.92 15.19 -3.43
N SER A 119 5.93 14.40 -4.52
CA SER A 119 6.10 14.92 -5.88
C SER A 119 4.83 15.46 -6.52
N ALA A 120 3.67 15.37 -5.85
CA ALA A 120 2.32 15.81 -6.25
C ALA A 120 1.82 15.35 -7.64
N THR A 121 2.64 14.62 -8.40
CA THR A 121 2.42 14.34 -9.83
C THR A 121 2.04 12.91 -10.10
N ARG A 122 2.43 11.99 -9.21
CA ARG A 122 2.08 10.57 -9.26
C ARG A 122 2.19 10.00 -7.86
N GLN A 123 1.42 8.95 -7.60
CA GLN A 123 1.59 8.13 -6.42
C GLN A 123 2.61 7.03 -6.69
N GLU A 124 3.16 6.52 -5.60
CA GLU A 124 4.11 5.43 -5.55
C GLU A 124 3.52 4.22 -4.84
N VAL A 125 4.25 3.11 -4.89
CA VAL A 125 3.89 1.89 -4.17
C VAL A 125 4.93 1.62 -3.09
N ALA A 126 4.45 1.18 -1.95
CA ALA A 126 5.29 0.61 -0.91
C ALA A 126 4.97 -0.88 -0.77
N VAL A 127 6.01 -1.70 -0.63
CA VAL A 127 5.91 -3.15 -0.48
C VAL A 127 6.72 -3.61 0.72
N ALA A 128 6.12 -4.46 1.55
CA ALA A 128 6.79 -5.05 2.71
C ALA A 128 7.45 -6.38 2.34
N SER A 129 8.69 -6.56 2.78
CA SER A 129 9.48 -7.75 2.48
C SER A 129 9.02 -8.98 3.28
N SER A 130 8.99 -10.15 2.65
CA SER A 130 8.92 -11.47 3.27
C SER A 130 10.30 -12.03 3.62
N ALA A 131 11.36 -11.38 3.15
CA ALA A 131 12.75 -11.76 3.40
C ALA A 131 13.44 -10.73 4.31
N ALA A 132 14.10 -11.22 5.34
CA ALA A 132 14.90 -10.39 6.22
C ALA A 132 16.25 -10.03 5.56
N VAL A 133 16.68 -8.79 5.76
CA VAL A 133 18.03 -8.30 5.51
C VAL A 133 18.58 -7.88 6.86
N ASP A 134 19.62 -8.56 7.33
CA ASP A 134 20.23 -8.33 8.65
C ASP A 134 19.21 -8.40 9.82
N GLY A 135 18.25 -9.33 9.72
CA GLY A 135 17.20 -9.52 10.73
C GLY A 135 16.04 -8.50 10.66
N ILE A 136 15.99 -7.65 9.63
CA ILE A 136 14.92 -6.66 9.42
C ILE A 136 14.20 -6.97 8.11
N TYR A 137 12.87 -6.93 8.10
CA TYR A 137 12.02 -7.08 6.92
C TYR A 137 11.71 -5.70 6.33
N PRO A 138 12.49 -5.19 5.34
CA PRO A 138 12.36 -3.81 4.90
C PRO A 138 11.03 -3.52 4.21
N VAL A 139 10.60 -2.26 4.29
CA VAL A 139 9.58 -1.69 3.38
C VAL A 139 10.31 -0.94 2.28
N SER A 140 10.05 -1.32 1.01
CA SER A 140 10.68 -0.70 -0.16
C SER A 140 9.65 0.11 -0.94
N TYR A 141 10.07 1.26 -1.46
CA TYR A 141 9.19 2.22 -2.14
C TYR A 141 9.61 2.36 -3.60
N TYR A 142 8.65 2.24 -4.52
CA TYR A 142 8.89 2.27 -5.96
C TYR A 142 7.92 3.23 -6.65
N SER A 143 8.41 3.97 -7.64
CA SER A 143 7.54 4.51 -8.67
C SER A 143 7.34 3.46 -9.77
N GLN A 144 6.26 3.56 -10.53
CA GLN A 144 6.06 2.69 -11.70
C GLN A 144 7.27 2.78 -12.67
N SER A 145 7.57 1.68 -13.37
CA SER A 145 8.71 1.53 -14.30
C SER A 145 10.10 1.58 -13.65
N TRP A 146 10.21 1.69 -12.32
CA TRP A 146 11.51 1.70 -11.64
C TRP A 146 11.95 0.29 -11.23
N SER A 147 13.17 -0.07 -11.60
CA SER A 147 13.78 -1.36 -11.22
C SER A 147 14.41 -1.36 -9.82
N SER A 148 14.58 -0.19 -9.22
CA SER A 148 15.17 -0.01 -7.89
C SER A 148 14.29 0.87 -7.03
N ALA A 149 14.23 0.56 -5.74
CA ALA A 149 13.48 1.35 -4.79
C ALA A 149 14.16 2.71 -4.61
N PHE A 150 13.39 3.80 -4.61
CA PHE A 150 13.93 5.13 -4.34
C PHE A 150 14.17 5.33 -2.84
N LYS A 151 13.48 4.55 -2.00
CA LYS A 151 13.69 4.48 -0.56
C LYS A 151 13.54 3.04 -0.08
N GLN A 152 14.26 2.72 1.00
CA GLN A 152 13.97 1.56 1.82
C GLN A 152 13.93 1.97 3.28
N THR A 153 12.86 1.64 3.98
CA THR A 153 12.78 1.78 5.43
C THR A 153 13.26 0.49 6.08
N LYS A 154 14.32 0.60 6.88
CA LYS A 154 14.88 -0.46 7.70
C LYS A 154 14.81 0.00 9.15
N SER A 155 13.90 -0.57 9.93
CA SER A 155 13.72 -0.23 11.34
C SER A 155 13.54 -1.50 12.14
N TYR A 156 14.00 -1.52 13.39
CA TYR A 156 13.83 -2.64 14.31
C TYR A 156 12.36 -3.00 14.57
N VAL A 157 11.43 -2.07 14.33
CA VAL A 157 9.98 -2.36 14.41
C VAL A 157 9.51 -3.32 13.32
N LEU A 158 10.35 -3.51 12.29
CA LEU A 158 10.18 -4.47 11.21
C LEU A 158 11.08 -5.71 11.41
N ALA A 159 11.43 -6.06 12.65
CA ALA A 159 12.16 -7.30 12.95
C ALA A 159 11.32 -8.58 12.68
N VAL A 160 10.03 -8.39 12.38
CA VAL A 160 9.10 -9.45 11.94
C VAL A 160 8.42 -9.01 10.64
N PRO A 161 7.97 -9.96 9.79
CA PRO A 161 7.25 -9.62 8.57
C PRO A 161 6.02 -8.77 8.85
N ALA A 162 5.68 -7.89 7.90
CA ALA A 162 4.39 -7.21 7.94
C ALA A 162 3.30 -8.15 7.43
N LYS A 163 2.20 -8.23 8.19
CA LYS A 163 0.96 -8.88 7.77
C LYS A 163 0.16 -7.99 6.82
N ALA A 164 0.14 -6.69 7.10
CA ALA A 164 -0.50 -5.68 6.28
C ALA A 164 0.25 -4.34 6.40
N ILE A 165 0.14 -3.53 5.35
CA ILE A 165 0.60 -2.13 5.35
C ILE A 165 -0.50 -1.27 4.73
N SER A 166 -0.60 -0.02 5.18
CA SER A 166 -1.56 0.95 4.66
C SER A 166 -0.94 2.33 4.64
N ALA A 167 -1.13 3.07 3.56
CA ALA A 167 -0.69 4.43 3.42
C ALA A 167 -1.80 5.43 3.73
N GLY A 168 -1.41 6.61 4.21
CA GLY A 168 -2.31 7.73 4.40
C GLY A 168 -1.66 8.88 5.12
N SER A 169 -2.38 9.98 5.25
CA SER A 169 -1.96 11.13 6.06
C SER A 169 -2.72 11.11 7.38
N PHE A 170 -2.00 11.00 8.49
CA PHE A 170 -2.60 11.08 9.82
C PHE A 170 -2.36 12.46 10.42
N THR A 171 -3.41 12.98 11.07
CA THR A 171 -3.26 14.20 11.86
C THR A 171 -2.56 13.85 13.17
N VAL A 172 -1.28 14.18 13.26
CA VAL A 172 -0.53 14.08 14.51
C VAL A 172 -0.58 15.43 15.20
N GLY A 173 -0.95 15.44 16.49
CA GLY A 173 -0.94 16.65 17.30
C GLY A 173 0.47 17.24 17.41
N ALA A 174 0.56 18.53 17.74
CA ALA A 174 1.87 19.16 17.98
C ALA A 174 2.65 18.43 19.10
N LYS A 175 1.94 17.91 20.12
CA LYS A 175 2.49 17.14 21.23
C LYS A 175 1.92 15.73 21.25
N LEU A 176 2.75 14.78 21.67
CA LEU A 176 2.37 13.38 21.80
C LEU A 176 1.52 13.14 23.05
N GLY A 177 0.57 12.22 22.94
CA GLY A 177 -0.24 11.70 24.03
C GLY A 177 0.46 10.58 24.81
N MET A 178 -0.25 10.05 25.81
CA MET A 178 0.25 8.98 26.69
C MET A 178 0.57 7.65 25.99
N TYR A 179 0.09 7.43 24.77
CA TYR A 179 0.15 6.14 24.07
C TYR A 179 1.00 6.17 22.79
N GLU A 180 1.81 7.22 22.65
CA GLU A 180 2.63 7.48 21.48
C GLU A 180 4.11 7.49 21.88
N GLN A 181 4.95 6.84 21.10
CA GLN A 181 6.40 6.83 21.29
C GLN A 181 7.06 7.27 19.99
N VAL A 182 8.03 8.18 20.07
CA VAL A 182 8.83 8.61 18.92
C VAL A 182 10.26 8.13 19.04
N LYS A 183 10.88 7.80 17.91
CA LYS A 183 12.31 7.53 17.83
C LYS A 183 12.94 8.31 16.67
N GLY A 184 14.05 8.97 16.94
CA GLY A 184 14.77 9.78 15.95
C GLY A 184 14.10 11.12 15.64
N LEU A 185 13.20 11.59 16.52
CA LEU A 185 12.55 12.90 16.42
C LEU A 185 12.89 13.75 17.66
N TYR A 186 13.38 14.97 17.44
CA TYR A 186 13.81 15.91 18.49
C TYR A 186 12.98 17.21 18.52
N SER A 187 11.86 17.26 17.78
CA SER A 187 10.96 18.42 17.70
C SER A 187 9.96 18.43 18.85
N ASP A 188 9.55 19.62 19.29
CA ASP A 188 8.42 19.85 20.20
C ASP A 188 7.09 20.06 19.44
N ASN A 189 7.15 20.11 18.11
CA ASN A 189 6.01 20.11 17.19
C ASN A 189 6.11 18.92 16.22
N TYR A 190 5.56 17.77 16.64
CA TYR A 190 5.61 16.53 15.85
C TYR A 190 4.71 16.58 14.60
N GLY A 191 3.56 17.24 14.69
CA GLY A 191 2.65 17.44 13.55
C GLY A 191 3.33 18.13 12.36
N ALA A 192 4.10 19.19 12.60
CA ALA A 192 4.83 19.89 11.54
C ALA A 192 5.93 19.02 10.91
N VAL A 193 6.63 18.21 11.71
CA VAL A 193 7.69 17.33 11.18
C VAL A 193 7.09 16.22 10.32
N ILE A 194 6.07 15.56 10.83
CA ILE A 194 5.42 14.42 10.17
C ILE A 194 4.65 14.87 8.92
N GLY A 195 4.03 16.06 8.95
CA GLY A 195 3.36 16.65 7.79
C GLY A 195 4.28 16.85 6.58
N ASN A 196 5.59 16.99 6.80
CA ASN A 196 6.58 17.12 5.72
C ASN A 196 7.09 15.79 5.16
N TRP A 197 6.53 14.66 5.59
CA TRP A 197 6.94 13.35 5.09
C TRP A 197 6.19 12.89 3.84
N GLY A 198 5.14 13.60 3.41
CA GLY A 198 4.15 13.07 2.48
C GLY A 198 3.19 12.13 3.20
N GLN A 199 2.64 11.13 2.51
CA GLN A 199 1.85 10.08 3.14
C GLN A 199 2.75 9.14 3.94
N HIS A 200 2.25 8.71 5.10
CA HIS A 200 2.91 7.79 6.03
C HIS A 200 2.47 6.37 5.76
N ILE A 201 3.21 5.40 6.30
CA ILE A 201 2.80 4.00 6.27
C ILE A 201 2.54 3.50 7.68
N ALA A 202 1.36 2.95 7.90
CA ALA A 202 1.04 2.06 9.02
C ALA A 202 1.49 0.64 8.68
N VAL A 203 2.15 -0.01 9.63
CA VAL A 203 2.52 -1.42 9.53
C VAL A 203 1.86 -2.23 10.64
N LEU A 204 1.16 -3.30 10.25
CA LEU A 204 0.68 -4.34 11.14
C LEU A 204 1.67 -5.53 11.11
N PRO A 205 2.39 -5.82 12.20
CA PRO A 205 3.31 -6.96 12.26
C PRO A 205 2.57 -8.30 12.24
N ASP A 206 3.20 -9.35 11.71
CA ASP A 206 2.63 -10.72 11.68
C ASP A 206 2.85 -11.50 12.99
N ALA A 207 3.64 -10.95 13.92
CA ALA A 207 3.87 -11.57 15.22
C ALA A 207 2.60 -11.54 16.08
N VAL A 208 2.22 -12.70 16.62
CA VAL A 208 1.09 -12.85 17.55
C VAL A 208 1.25 -11.89 18.73
N GLN A 209 0.29 -10.99 18.91
CA GLN A 209 0.21 -10.09 20.05
C GLN A 209 -0.84 -10.59 21.04
N THR A 210 -0.55 -10.53 22.34
CA THR A 210 -1.45 -11.02 23.39
C THR A 210 -2.34 -9.93 24.00
N ILE A 211 -2.11 -8.64 23.71
CA ILE A 211 -2.79 -7.52 24.38
C ILE A 211 -3.15 -6.38 23.40
N THR A 212 -2.19 -5.86 22.63
CA THR A 212 -2.39 -4.73 21.71
C THR A 212 -1.50 -4.86 20.48
N GLU A 213 -2.05 -4.60 19.30
CA GLU A 213 -1.30 -4.57 18.04
C GLU A 213 -0.73 -3.16 17.82
N PRO A 214 0.59 -2.94 17.97
CA PRO A 214 1.19 -1.64 17.73
C PRO A 214 1.17 -1.33 16.22
N ILE A 215 0.78 -0.10 15.88
CA ILE A 215 0.90 0.42 14.52
C ILE A 215 2.12 1.34 14.49
N TYR A 216 3.02 1.07 13.56
CA TYR A 216 4.22 1.87 13.35
C TYR A 216 4.05 2.76 12.12
N TRP A 217 4.26 4.06 12.32
CA TRP A 217 4.30 5.08 11.28
C TRP A 217 5.74 5.31 10.85
N LEU A 218 6.03 4.93 9.62
CA LEU A 218 7.38 5.01 9.07
C LEU A 218 7.56 6.33 8.33
N ASN A 219 8.73 6.96 8.49
CA ASN A 219 9.12 8.08 7.66
C ASN A 219 9.32 7.62 6.21
N THR A 220 8.60 8.23 5.29
CA THR A 220 8.58 7.93 3.85
C THR A 220 9.39 8.93 3.03
N ASN A 221 9.77 10.08 3.59
CA ASN A 221 10.53 11.12 2.90
C ASN A 221 11.91 10.63 2.45
N PRO A 222 12.20 10.55 1.13
CA PRO A 222 13.47 10.02 0.63
C PRO A 222 14.69 10.88 0.98
N SER A 223 14.52 12.17 1.25
CA SER A 223 15.62 13.08 1.61
C SER A 223 16.00 13.03 3.09
N ASN A 224 15.23 12.33 3.93
CA ASN A 224 15.45 12.29 5.38
C ASN A 224 15.71 10.85 5.86
N THR A 225 16.98 10.57 6.16
CA THR A 225 17.45 9.27 6.66
C THR A 225 17.63 9.22 8.19
N GLN A 226 17.51 10.36 8.88
CA GLN A 226 17.77 10.45 10.33
C GLN A 226 16.50 10.26 11.18
N GLN A 227 15.33 10.53 10.62
CA GLN A 227 14.05 10.36 11.31
C GLN A 227 13.47 8.99 10.96
N GLU A 228 13.27 8.12 11.96
CA GLU A 228 12.96 6.71 11.71
C GLU A 228 11.45 6.42 11.75
N TYR A 229 10.77 6.67 12.87
CA TYR A 229 9.35 6.33 13.02
C TYR A 229 8.66 7.01 14.21
N LEU A 230 7.32 7.02 14.15
CA LEU A 230 6.40 7.23 15.28
C LEU A 230 5.66 5.91 15.54
N LYS A 231 5.66 5.42 16.77
CA LYS A 231 4.89 4.26 17.22
C LYS A 231 3.62 4.74 17.91
N VAL A 232 2.46 4.26 17.46
CA VAL A 232 1.17 4.47 18.13
C VAL A 232 0.68 3.13 18.63
N MET A 233 0.32 3.07 19.92
CA MET A 233 -0.30 1.87 20.50
C MET A 233 -1.81 2.12 20.66
N PRO A 234 -2.66 1.66 19.70
CA PRO A 234 -4.09 1.71 19.90
C PRO A 234 -4.47 0.81 21.08
N THR A 235 -5.20 1.35 22.06
CA THR A 235 -5.86 0.53 23.08
C THR A 235 -7.23 0.13 22.53
N PHE A 236 -7.38 -1.14 22.17
CA PHE A 236 -8.71 -1.73 22.10
C PHE A 236 -9.19 -1.85 23.55
N ARG A 237 -10.22 -1.08 23.91
CA ARG A 237 -10.96 -1.23 25.16
C ARG A 237 -12.12 -2.18 24.95
#